data_AF-A0A1S2LAL3-F1
#
_entry.id   AF-A0A1S2LAL3-F1
#
_cell.length_a   1.000
_cell.length_b   1.000
_cell.length_c   1.000
_cell.angle_alpha   90.00
_cell.angle_beta   90.00
_cell.angle_gamma   90.00
#
_symmetry.space_group_name_H-M   'P 1'
#
loop_
_entity.id
_entity.type
_entity.pdbx_description
1 polymer ?
#
loop_
_entity_poly.entity_id
_entity_poly.type
_entity_poly.pdbx_seq_one_letter_code
_entity_poly.pdbx_strand_id
1 'polypeptide(L)' 'MGLKKVAKKKTYELIVEEIKTLIQNEELNSGQRLPTIKKLAENYNVGQASIRETLVALEVEGIIQRRNCRVYEIV' A
#
# COMPACT_ATOMS: atom_id res chain seq x y z
N MET A 1 33.93 7.68 -2.44
CA MET A 1 33.06 7.12 -1.39
C MET A 1 31.68 7.74 -1.57
N GLY A 2 30.78 7.03 -2.26
CA GLY A 2 29.49 7.60 -2.69
C GLY A 2 28.57 7.83 -1.51
N LEU A 3 28.17 9.08 -1.29
CA LEU A 3 27.15 9.45 -0.31
C LEU A 3 25.81 8.83 -0.76
N LYS A 4 25.52 7.62 -0.29
CA LYS A 4 24.14 7.12 -0.26
C LYS A 4 23.38 8.05 0.67
N LYS A 5 22.68 9.03 0.09
CA LYS A 5 21.61 9.73 0.80
C LYS A 5 20.71 8.64 1.34
N VAL A 6 20.73 8.45 2.66
CA VAL A 6 19.68 7.72 3.38
C VAL A 6 18.46 8.61 3.25
N ALA A 7 17.82 8.58 2.08
CA ALA A 7 16.54 9.21 1.88
C ALA A 7 15.64 8.54 2.92
N LYS A 8 15.11 9.32 3.86
CA LYS A 8 14.04 8.86 4.75
C LYS A 8 13.04 8.15 3.85
N LYS A 9 12.93 6.82 3.96
CA LYS A 9 11.93 6.05 3.20
C LYS A 9 10.62 6.79 3.35
N LYS A 10 10.02 7.21 2.24
CA LYS A 10 8.77 7.96 2.30
C LYS A 10 7.75 7.06 2.96
N THR A 11 6.87 7.64 3.77
CA THR A 11 5.90 6.86 4.55
C THR A 11 5.07 5.90 3.68
N TYR A 12 4.79 6.27 2.43
CA TYR A 12 4.09 5.37 1.49
C TYR A 12 4.92 4.14 1.10
N GLU A 13 6.25 4.25 0.98
CA GLU A 13 7.13 3.14 0.62
C GLU A 13 7.16 2.08 1.71
N LEU A 14 7.19 2.52 2.98
CA LEU A 14 7.09 1.64 4.14
C LEU A 14 5.78 0.86 4.14
N ILE A 15 4.65 1.52 3.84
CA ILE A 15 3.34 0.87 3.78
C ILE A 15 3.28 -0.13 2.62
N VAL A 16 3.87 0.18 1.46
CA VAL A 16 3.96 -0.76 0.33
C VAL A 16 4.74 -2.00 0.74
N GLU A 17 5.91 -1.84 1.35
CA GLU A 17 6.73 -2.96 1.85
C GLU A 17 6.00 -3.79 2.91
N GLU A 18 5.27 -3.13 3.81
CA GLU A 18 4.51 -3.80 4.87
C GLU A 18 3.36 -4.63 4.28
N ILE A 19 2.58 -4.08 3.34
CA ILE A 19 1.50 -4.81 2.66
C ILE A 19 2.07 -6.00 1.88
N LYS A 20 3.19 -5.83 1.18
CA LYS A 20 3.89 -6.94 0.51
C LYS A 20 4.26 -8.04 1.49
N THR A 21 4.80 -7.66 2.63
CA THR A 21 5.20 -8.60 3.68
C THR A 21 3.99 -9.35 4.23
N LEU A 22 2.86 -8.67 4.45
CA LEU A 22 1.60 -9.29 4.89
C LEU A 22 1.05 -10.29 3.86
N ILE A 23 1.15 -9.98 2.57
CA ILE A 23 0.76 -10.89 1.49
C ILE A 23 1.70 -12.10 1.46
N GLN A 24 3.01 -11.88 1.60
CA GLN A 24 3.99 -12.97 1.68
C GLN A 24 3.80 -13.87 2.91
N ASN A 25 3.28 -13.31 4.01
CA ASN A 25 2.94 -14.05 5.23
C ASN A 25 1.56 -14.72 5.18
N GLU A 26 0.87 -14.72 4.03
CA GLU A 26 -0.49 -15.29 3.84
C GLU A 26 -1.59 -14.63 4.72
N GLU A 27 -1.30 -13.49 5.36
CA GLU A 27 -2.27 -12.72 6.15
C GLU A 27 -3.29 -12.00 5.25
N LEU A 28 -2.89 -11.73 4.01
CA LEU A 28 -3.69 -11.06 3.01
C LEU A 28 -3.88 -11.98 1.81
N ASN A 29 -5.15 -12.34 1.54
CA ASN A 29 -5.50 -13.30 0.51
C ASN A 29 -5.90 -12.60 -0.80
N SER A 30 -5.51 -13.18 -1.93
CA SER A 30 -6.05 -12.82 -3.25
C SER A 30 -7.58 -12.88 -3.25
N GLY A 31 -8.22 -11.87 -3.84
CA GLY A 31 -9.67 -11.67 -3.82
C GLY A 31 -10.19 -10.95 -2.57
N GLN A 32 -9.36 -10.69 -1.56
CA GLN A 32 -9.78 -9.95 -0.37
C GLN A 32 -9.93 -8.46 -0.68
N ARG A 33 -11.04 -7.89 -0.22
CA ARG A 33 -11.32 -6.46 -0.36
C ARG A 33 -10.52 -5.66 0.65
N LEU A 34 -9.78 -4.67 0.15
CA LEU A 34 -9.10 -3.69 0.98
C LEU A 34 -10.11 -2.70 1.58
N PRO A 35 -9.88 -2.24 2.82
CA PRO A 35 -10.69 -1.21 3.42
C PRO A 35 -10.53 0.12 2.66
N THR A 36 -11.50 1.02 2.81
CA THR A 36 -11.50 2.32 2.14
C THR A 36 -10.25 3.14 2.47
N ILE A 37 -9.79 3.98 1.54
CA ILE A 37 -8.66 4.92 1.71
C ILE A 37 -8.70 5.64 3.06
N LYS A 38 -9.88 6.12 3.47
CA LYS A 38 -10.06 6.80 4.76
C LYS A 38 -9.70 5.90 5.95
N LYS A 39 -10.20 4.65 5.94
CA LYS A 39 -9.97 3.67 6.99
C LYS A 39 -8.50 3.23 7.04
N LEU A 40 -7.87 3.04 5.87
CA LEU A 40 -6.44 2.77 5.75
C LEU A 40 -5.61 3.92 6.32
N ALA A 41 -5.96 5.17 5.96
CA ALA A 41 -5.30 6.36 6.48
C ALA A 41 -5.40 6.46 8.01
N GLU A 42 -6.57 6.12 8.57
CA GLU A 42 -6.78 6.06 10.02
C GLU A 42 -5.95 4.93 10.68
N ASN A 43 -5.93 3.73 10.10
CA ASN A 43 -5.18 2.58 10.62
C ASN A 43 -3.66 2.82 10.64
N TYR A 44 -3.12 3.38 9.56
CA TYR A 44 -1.69 3.68 9.43
C TYR A 44 -1.30 5.05 10.00
N ASN A 45 -2.28 5.82 10.51
CA ASN A 45 -2.09 7.18 11.01
C ASN A 45 -1.38 8.11 10.00
N VAL A 46 -1.76 8.03 8.73
CA VAL A 46 -1.18 8.83 7.63
C VAL A 46 -2.22 9.65 6.89
N GLY A 47 -1.76 10.57 6.05
CA GLY A 47 -2.64 11.32 5.15
C GLY A 47 -3.26 10.42 4.07
N GLN A 48 -4.51 10.72 3.67
CA GLN A 48 -5.18 10.03 2.56
C GLN A 48 -4.41 10.13 1.23
N ALA A 49 -3.62 11.20 1.05
CA ALA A 49 -2.75 11.37 -0.11
C ALA A 49 -1.67 10.28 -0.17
N SER A 50 -1.01 9.99 0.96
CA SER A 50 -0.01 8.93 1.07
C SER A 50 -0.60 7.56 0.79
N ILE A 51 -1.78 7.25 1.32
CA ILE A 51 -2.48 5.99 1.01
C ILE A 51 -2.82 5.90 -0.47
N ARG A 52 -3.27 7.00 -1.11
CA ARG A 52 -3.52 6.99 -2.55
C ARG A 52 -2.26 6.66 -3.34
N GLU A 53 -1.12 7.25 -2.98
CA GLU A 53 0.17 6.93 -3.62
C GLU A 53 0.57 5.46 -3.40
N THR A 54 0.44 4.95 -2.17
CA THR A 54 0.66 3.53 -1.86
C THR A 54 -0.22 2.62 -2.72
N LEU A 55 -1.53 2.89 -2.79
CA LEU A 55 -2.47 2.06 -3.55
C LEU A 55 -2.16 2.10 -5.05
N VAL A 56 -1.77 3.25 -5.60
CA VAL A 56 -1.35 3.35 -7.00
C VAL A 56 -0.07 2.54 -7.24
N ALA A 57 0.91 2.62 -6.34
CA ALA A 57 2.13 1.81 -6.46
C ALA A 57 1.83 0.30 -6.42
N LEU A 58 0.98 -0.14 -5.49
CA LEU A 58 0.52 -1.53 -5.39
C LEU A 58 -0.28 -1.99 -6.61
N GLU A 59 -1.09 -1.08 -7.20
CA GLU A 59 -1.86 -1.34 -8.42
C GLU A 59 -0.93 -1.52 -9.64
N VAL A 60 0.09 -0.66 -9.75
CA VAL A 60 1.11 -0.75 -10.81
C VAL A 60 1.97 -2.02 -10.67
N GLU A 61 2.27 -2.44 -9.45
CA GLU A 61 2.97 -3.71 -9.19
C GLU A 61 2.09 -4.94 -9.38
N GLY A 62 0.78 -4.77 -9.61
CA GLY A 62 -0.15 -5.88 -9.81
C GLY A 62 -0.50 -6.65 -8.53
N ILE A 63 -0.23 -6.06 -7.37
CA ILE A 63 -0.54 -6.65 -6.05
C ILE A 63 -2.01 -6.42 -5.69
N ILE A 64 -2.56 -5.30 -6.14
CA ILE A 64 -3.97 -4.97 -5.95
C ILE A 64 -4.58 -4.57 -7.28
N GLN A 65 -5.88 -4.80 -7.42
CA GLN A 65 -6.68 -4.35 -8.53
C GLN A 65 -7.80 -3.44 -8.05
N ARG A 66 -8.04 -2.36 -8.79
CA ARG A 66 -9.21 -1.52 -8.56
C ARG A 66 -10.43 -2.17 -9.22
N ARG A 67 -11.42 -2.53 -8.40
CA ARG A 67 -12.72 -3.05 -8.87
C ARG A 67 -13.68 -1.91 -9.21
N ASN A 68 -13.73 -0.88 -8.38
CA ASN A 68 -14.55 0.32 -8.56
C ASN A 68 -13.81 1.56 -8.05
N CYS A 69 -14.37 2.75 -8.27
CA CYS A 69 -13.76 4.03 -7.87
C CYS A 69 -13.32 4.13 -6.38
N ARG A 70 -13.82 3.27 -5.49
CA ARG A 70 -13.53 3.28 -4.04
C ARG A 70 -13.10 1.93 -3.46
N VAL A 71 -13.04 0.88 -4.29
CA VAL A 71 -12.84 -0.50 -3.82
C VAL A 71 -11.63 -1.10 -4.53
N TYR A 72 -10.65 -1.52 -3.74
CA TYR A 72 -9.47 -2.26 -4.18
C TYR A 72 -9.58 -3.69 -3.66
N GLU A 73 -9.03 -4.62 -4.42
CA GLU A 73 -9.02 -6.06 -4.13
C GLU A 73 -7.60 -6.55 -4.34
N ILE A 74 -7.12 -7.47 -3.51
CA ILE A 74 -5.80 -8.06 -3.67
C ILE A 74 -5.85 -9.05 -4.83
N VAL A 75 -4.85 -9.02 -5.72
CA VAL A 75 -4.73 -9.93 -6.87
C VAL A 75 -3.97 -11.17 -6.43
#